data_AF-A0A7W0GGU3-F1
#
_entry.id   AF-A0A7W0GGU3-F1
#
_cell.length_a   1.000
_cell.length_b   1.000
_cell.length_c   1.000
_cell.angle_alpha   90.00
_cell.angle_beta   90.00
_cell.angle_gamma   90.00
#
_symmetry.space_group_name_H-M   'P 1'
#
loop_
_entity.id
_entity.type
_entity.pdbx_description
1 polymer ?
#
loop_
_entity_poly.entity_id
_entity_poly.type
_entity_poly.pdbx_seq_one_letter_code
_entity_poly.pdbx_strand_id
1 'polypeptide(L)'
;MTTFRISEAAGLLGVSDDTVRRWAEAGRLPTHRGEHGRLVIHGADLAALARDLADTNAQAAVPAAFGQESARNRLRGIVIRVLRDGVMAQVDMQAGPFRLVSLMSREAADELGLEPGVIAVASVKATQVVVELPRQA
;
A
#
# COMPACT_ATOMS: atom_id res chain seq x y z
N MET A 1 -7.65 -24.21 0.95
CA MET A 1 -8.18 -22.83 0.95
C MET A 1 -7.35 -22.01 1.92
N THR A 2 -6.77 -20.89 1.49
CA THR A 2 -5.92 -20.04 2.35
C THR A 2 -6.76 -19.42 3.46
N THR A 3 -6.28 -19.48 4.69
CA THR A 3 -6.95 -18.90 5.87
C THR A 3 -6.01 -17.93 6.58
N PHE A 4 -6.58 -16.90 7.18
CA PHE A 4 -5.86 -15.85 7.89
C PHE A 4 -6.44 -15.65 9.28
N ARG A 5 -5.58 -15.39 10.26
CA ARG A 5 -5.99 -14.84 11.56
C ARG A 5 -6.35 -13.37 11.40
N ILE A 6 -7.08 -12.83 12.38
CA ILE A 6 -7.47 -11.42 12.43
C ILE A 6 -6.24 -10.49 12.28
N SER A 7 -5.16 -10.78 13.00
CA SER A 7 -3.93 -9.98 12.95
C SER A 7 -3.24 -10.02 11.58
N GLU A 8 -3.28 -11.17 10.91
CA GLU A 8 -2.71 -11.33 9.56
C GLU A 8 -3.55 -10.55 8.54
N ALA A 9 -4.87 -10.64 8.64
CA ALA A 9 -5.79 -9.85 7.81
C ALA A 9 -5.64 -8.34 8.05
N ALA A 10 -5.50 -7.91 9.30
CA ALA A 10 -5.28 -6.50 9.67
C ALA A 10 -3.99 -5.96 9.05
N GLY A 11 -2.89 -6.73 9.15
CA GLY A 11 -1.62 -6.39 8.52
C GLY A 11 -1.71 -6.26 7.00
N LEU A 12 -2.41 -7.19 6.33
CA LEU A 12 -2.60 -7.15 4.87
C LEU A 12 -3.45 -5.95 4.41
N LEU A 13 -4.45 -5.55 5.20
CA LEU A 13 -5.33 -4.43 4.89
C LEU A 13 -4.79 -3.07 5.35
N GLY A 14 -3.69 -3.04 6.10
CA GLY A 14 -3.12 -1.81 6.65
C GLY A 14 -3.99 -1.13 7.71
N VAL A 15 -4.75 -1.91 8.48
CA VAL A 15 -5.64 -1.41 9.55
C VAL A 15 -5.33 -2.10 10.88
N SER A 16 -5.97 -1.66 11.97
CA SER A 16 -5.81 -2.29 13.29
C SER A 16 -6.60 -3.60 13.40
N ASP A 17 -6.16 -4.50 14.27
CA ASP A 17 -6.89 -5.73 14.65
C ASP A 17 -8.33 -5.43 15.10
N ASP A 18 -8.51 -4.34 15.86
CA ASP A 18 -9.81 -3.90 16.36
C ASP A 18 -10.75 -3.47 15.23
N THR A 19 -10.21 -2.83 14.19
CA THR A 19 -10.97 -2.50 12.97
C THR A 19 -11.50 -3.77 12.29
N VAL A 20 -10.66 -4.80 12.18
CA VAL A 20 -11.04 -6.08 11.56
C VAL A 20 -12.06 -6.82 12.44
N ARG A 21 -11.90 -6.84 13.76
CA ARG A 21 -12.88 -7.41 14.70
C ARG A 21 -14.24 -6.75 14.54
N ARG A 22 -14.27 -5.42 14.53
CA ARG A 22 -15.51 -4.65 14.32
C ARG A 22 -16.19 -4.97 12.99
N TRP A 23 -15.42 -5.15 11.92
CA TRP A 23 -15.99 -5.55 10.62
C TRP A 23 -16.55 -6.97 10.62
N ALA A 24 -15.91 -7.88 11.35
CA ALA A 24 -16.42 -9.24 11.53
C ALA A 24 -17.72 -9.26 12.34
N GLU A 25 -17.79 -8.52 13.46
CA GLU A 25 -18.99 -8.37 14.28
C GLU A 25 -20.15 -7.74 13.52
N ALA A 26 -19.85 -6.78 12.64
CA ALA A 26 -20.84 -6.15 11.76
C ALA A 26 -21.25 -7.01 10.56
N GLY A 27 -20.70 -8.23 10.41
CA GLY A 27 -20.99 -9.13 9.29
C GLY A 27 -20.38 -8.70 7.94
N ARG A 28 -19.55 -7.65 7.93
CA ARG A 28 -18.87 -7.14 6.73
C ARG A 28 -17.71 -8.03 6.29
N LEU A 29 -17.09 -8.74 7.23
CA LEU A 29 -16.06 -9.72 6.96
C LEU A 29 -16.45 -11.09 7.56
N PRO A 30 -16.88 -12.06 6.74
CA PRO A 30 -17.21 -13.39 7.22
C PRO A 30 -16.04 -14.03 7.98
N THR A 31 -16.36 -14.65 9.11
CA THR A 31 -15.40 -15.39 9.92
C THR A 31 -15.89 -16.81 10.15
N HIS A 32 -14.94 -17.73 10.21
CA HIS A 32 -15.18 -19.17 10.26
C HIS A 32 -14.40 -19.77 11.42
N ARG A 33 -14.81 -20.97 11.86
CA ARG A 33 -14.03 -21.75 12.83
C ARG A 33 -13.02 -22.60 12.06
N GLY A 34 -11.74 -22.28 12.23
CA GLY A 34 -10.63 -23.05 11.68
C GLY A 34 -10.25 -24.24 12.56
N GLU A 35 -9.11 -24.85 12.25
CA GLU A 35 -8.56 -25.94 13.06
C GLU A 35 -8.36 -25.52 14.51
N HIS A 36 -8.64 -26.44 15.44
CA HIS A 36 -8.59 -26.22 16.89
C HIS A 36 -9.55 -25.12 17.41
N GLY A 37 -10.61 -24.81 16.66
CA GLY A 37 -11.68 -23.90 17.10
C GLY A 37 -11.32 -22.41 17.07
N ARG A 38 -10.17 -22.05 16.47
CA ARG A 38 -9.74 -20.65 16.30
C ARG A 38 -10.56 -19.95 15.23
N LEU A 39 -10.87 -18.68 15.46
CA LEU A 39 -11.54 -17.84 14.45
C LEU A 39 -10.56 -17.56 13.30
N VAL A 40 -10.99 -17.79 12.07
CA VAL A 40 -10.21 -17.56 10.84
C VAL A 40 -11.05 -16.84 9.79
N ILE A 41 -10.37 -16.15 8.89
CA ILE A 41 -10.96 -15.48 7.73
C ILE A 41 -10.49 -16.24 6.49
N HIS A 42 -11.40 -16.56 5.58
CA HIS A 42 -11.01 -17.16 4.31
C HIS A 42 -10.41 -16.11 3.38
N GLY A 43 -9.34 -16.49 2.66
CA GLY A 43 -8.63 -15.56 1.77
C GLY A 43 -9.51 -14.94 0.69
N ALA A 44 -10.52 -15.66 0.20
CA ALA A 44 -11.46 -15.14 -0.78
C ALA A 44 -12.32 -13.98 -0.22
N ASP A 45 -12.81 -14.13 1.01
CA ASP A 45 -13.61 -13.12 1.71
C ASP A 45 -12.76 -11.88 2.01
N LEU A 46 -11.52 -12.09 2.47
CA LEU A 46 -10.56 -11.01 2.72
C LEU A 46 -10.22 -10.25 1.43
N ALA A 47 -10.00 -10.97 0.32
CA ALA A 47 -9.70 -10.36 -0.98
C ALA A 47 -10.89 -9.59 -1.56
N ALA A 48 -12.12 -10.06 -1.34
CA ALA A 48 -13.32 -9.32 -1.73
C ALA A 48 -13.42 -7.99 -0.98
N LEU A 49 -13.26 -8.01 0.35
CA LEU A 49 -13.26 -6.80 1.16
C LEU A 49 -12.14 -5.83 0.76
N ALA A 50 -10.95 -6.35 0.46
CA ALA A 50 -9.82 -5.53 0.03
C ALA A 50 -10.11 -4.75 -1.26
N ARG A 51 -10.82 -5.36 -2.23
CA ARG A 51 -11.24 -4.68 -3.46
C ARG A 51 -12.23 -3.55 -3.16
N ASP A 52 -13.27 -3.84 -2.36
CA ASP A 52 -14.28 -2.85 -2.01
C ASP A 52 -13.69 -1.62 -1.29
N LEU A 53 -12.70 -1.86 -0.41
CA LEU A 53 -11.96 -0.80 0.28
C LEU A 53 -11.12 0.03 -0.70
N ALA A 54 -10.46 -0.61 -1.67
CA ALA A 54 -9.66 0.09 -2.66
C ALA A 54 -10.50 1.00 -3.54
N ASP A 55 -11.67 0.54 -3.98
CA ASP A 55 -12.59 1.34 -4.79
C ASP A 55 -13.10 2.58 -4.03
N THR A 56 -13.39 2.41 -2.73
CA THR A 56 -13.82 3.51 -1.85
C THR A 56 -12.70 4.53 -1.63
N ASN A 57 -11.47 4.07 -1.38
CA ASN A 57 -10.32 4.94 -1.11
C ASN A 57 -9.82 5.65 -2.37
N ALA A 58 -9.89 5.02 -3.53
CA ALA A 58 -9.52 5.63 -4.82
C ALA A 58 -10.36 6.89 -5.12
N GLN A 59 -11.63 6.90 -4.69
CA GLN A 59 -12.52 8.06 -4.80
C GLN A 59 -12.16 9.20 -3.83
N ALA A 60 -11.47 8.90 -2.73
CA ALA A 60 -11.13 9.87 -1.67
C ALA A 60 -9.67 10.39 -1.72
N ALA A 61 -8.73 9.63 -2.29
CA ALA A 61 -7.30 9.83 -2.05
C ALA A 61 -6.56 10.78 -3.00
N VAL A 62 -7.20 11.30 -4.06
CA VAL A 62 -6.51 12.13 -5.06
C VAL A 62 -7.29 13.40 -5.39
N PRO A 63 -6.79 14.61 -5.05
CA PRO A 63 -7.31 15.85 -5.62
C PRO A 63 -7.21 15.77 -7.15
N ALA A 64 -8.25 16.21 -7.86
CA ALA A 64 -8.39 16.22 -9.32
C ALA A 64 -7.33 17.06 -10.09
N ALA A 65 -6.21 17.41 -9.45
CA ALA A 65 -5.13 18.23 -9.99
C ALA A 65 -4.14 17.44 -10.88
N PHE A 66 -4.26 16.11 -10.98
CA PHE A 66 -3.41 15.28 -11.83
C PHE A 66 -4.26 14.66 -12.95
N GLY A 67 -3.85 14.85 -14.21
CA GLY A 67 -4.56 14.35 -15.38
C GLY A 67 -4.57 12.82 -15.51
N GLN A 68 -5.13 12.30 -16.60
CA GLN A 68 -5.15 10.86 -16.88
C GLN A 68 -3.72 10.33 -17.10
N GLU A 69 -3.16 9.70 -16.07
CA GLU A 69 -1.83 9.08 -16.12
C GLU A 69 -1.96 7.55 -16.13
N SER A 70 -1.11 6.87 -16.90
CA SER A 70 -1.11 5.39 -16.98
C SER A 70 -0.56 4.71 -15.72
N ALA A 71 0.02 5.47 -14.80
CA ALA A 71 0.51 4.99 -13.52
C ALA A 71 -0.66 4.81 -12.54
N ARG A 72 -0.98 3.55 -12.23
CA ARG A 72 -2.12 3.18 -11.36
C ARG A 72 -1.76 3.19 -9.87
N ASN A 73 -0.48 3.09 -9.53
CA ASN A 73 -0.03 3.06 -8.15
C ASN A 73 0.46 4.44 -7.75
N ARG A 74 -0.32 5.17 -6.94
CA ARG A 74 0.04 6.49 -6.42
C ARG A 74 0.16 6.42 -4.90
N LEU A 75 1.39 6.52 -4.42
CA LEU A 75 1.71 6.36 -3.01
C LEU A 75 2.13 7.72 -2.44
N ARG A 76 1.23 8.37 -1.72
CA ARG A 76 1.55 9.60 -0.99
C ARG A 76 2.47 9.27 0.17
N GLY A 77 3.55 10.01 0.29
CA GLY A 77 4.55 9.81 1.32
C GLY A 77 5.30 11.08 1.66
N ILE A 78 6.27 10.94 2.55
CA ILE A 78 7.21 11.98 2.92
C ILE A 78 8.60 11.58 2.43
N VAL A 79 9.31 12.52 1.80
CA VAL A 79 10.71 12.33 1.45
C VAL A 79 11.52 12.24 2.73
N ILE A 80 12.34 11.19 2.86
CA ILE A 80 13.16 10.95 4.05
C ILE A 80 14.66 11.11 3.77
N ARG A 81 15.07 11.03 2.50
CA ARG A 81 16.47 11.23 2.08
C ARG A 81 16.54 11.56 0.60
N VAL A 82 17.46 12.46 0.23
CA VAL A 82 17.81 12.73 -1.16
C VAL A 82 19.32 12.70 -1.31
N LEU A 83 19.82 11.85 -2.19
CA LEU A 83 21.23 11.80 -2.59
C LEU A 83 21.34 12.28 -4.03
N ARG A 84 22.29 13.19 -4.30
CA ARG A 84 22.53 13.74 -5.63
C ARG A 84 23.98 13.45 -6.01
N ASP A 85 24.19 12.82 -7.15
CA ASP A 85 25.52 12.52 -7.67
C ASP A 85 25.55 12.61 -9.20
N GLY A 86 26.44 13.44 -9.72
CA GLY A 86 26.49 13.77 -11.15
C GLY A 86 25.13 14.21 -11.70
N VAL A 87 24.63 13.47 -12.69
CA VAL A 87 23.33 13.72 -13.36
C VAL A 87 22.16 12.98 -12.72
N MET A 88 22.40 12.15 -11.71
CA MET A 88 21.39 11.31 -11.07
C MET A 88 21.07 11.77 -9.65
N ALA A 89 19.86 11.47 -9.22
CA ALA A 89 19.44 11.57 -7.84
C ALA A 89 18.73 10.29 -7.40
N GLN A 90 19.00 9.89 -6.17
CA GLN A 90 18.23 8.89 -5.44
C GLN A 90 17.34 9.60 -4.41
N VAL A 91 16.04 9.36 -4.49
CA VAL A 91 15.05 9.89 -3.55
C VAL A 91 14.43 8.73 -2.79
N ASP A 92 14.58 8.74 -1.48
CA ASP A 92 13.92 7.78 -0.59
C ASP A 92 12.68 8.44 0.02
N MET A 93 11.56 7.74 -0.03
CA MET A 93 10.28 8.18 0.52
C MET A 93 9.70 7.15 1.47
N GLN A 94 9.06 7.59 2.55
CA GLN A 94 8.21 6.76 3.39
C GLN A 94 6.75 6.98 3.01
N ALA A 95 6.07 5.92 2.55
CA ALA A 95 4.66 5.92 2.17
C ALA A 95 3.90 4.82 2.92
N GLY A 96 3.21 5.20 4.00
CA GLY A 96 2.61 4.23 4.93
C GLY A 96 3.69 3.32 5.54
N PRO A 97 3.52 1.98 5.54
CA PRO A 97 4.53 1.05 6.04
C PRO A 97 5.69 0.82 5.06
N PHE A 98 5.62 1.36 3.83
CA PHE A 98 6.57 1.06 2.77
C PHE A 98 7.62 2.16 2.60
N ARG A 99 8.88 1.75 2.42
CA ARG A 99 9.94 2.63 1.94
C ARG A 99 10.08 2.47 0.42
N LEU A 100 9.91 3.56 -0.30
CA LEU A 100 10.06 3.64 -1.75
C LEU A 100 11.38 4.32 -2.09
N VAL A 101 12.06 3.83 -3.12
CA VAL A 101 13.29 4.43 -3.64
C VAL A 101 13.07 4.73 -5.12
N SER A 102 13.25 5.99 -5.49
CA SER A 102 13.21 6.43 -6.88
C SER A 102 14.60 6.85 -7.33
N LEU A 103 15.00 6.39 -8.52
CA LEU A 103 16.15 6.92 -9.24
C LEU A 103 15.64 7.82 -10.35
N MET A 104 16.06 9.08 -10.36
CA MET A 104 15.65 10.08 -11.34
C MET A 104 16.82 11.00 -11.67
N SER A 105 16.63 11.91 -12.64
CA SER A 105 17.67 12.91 -12.90
C SER A 105 17.80 13.86 -11.71
N ARG A 106 19.02 14.35 -11.50
CA ARG A 106 19.29 15.38 -10.50
C ARG A 106 18.47 16.64 -10.79
N GLU A 107 18.39 17.03 -12.06
CA GLU A 107 17.59 18.18 -12.51
C GLU A 107 16.13 18.05 -12.09
N ALA A 108 15.48 16.90 -12.32
CA ALA A 108 14.10 16.69 -11.90
C ALA A 108 13.94 16.75 -10.37
N ALA A 109 14.89 16.21 -9.61
CA ALA A 109 14.85 16.29 -8.14
C ALA A 109 15.03 17.73 -7.64
N ASP A 110 15.82 18.54 -8.33
CA ASP A 110 16.06 19.95 -8.01
C ASP A 110 14.86 20.83 -8.40
N GLU A 111 14.29 20.63 -9.60
CA GLU A 111 13.08 21.32 -10.07
C GLU A 111 11.86 21.06 -9.19
N LEU A 112 11.71 19.83 -8.72
CA LEU A 112 10.64 19.44 -7.80
C LEU A 112 10.90 19.88 -6.36
N GLY A 113 12.08 20.45 -6.06
CA GLY A 113 12.46 20.87 -4.71
C GLY A 113 12.48 19.72 -3.70
N LEU A 114 12.91 18.52 -4.12
CA LEU A 114 12.86 17.34 -3.26
C LEU A 114 13.93 17.42 -2.17
N GLU A 115 13.48 17.40 -0.92
CA GLU A 115 14.31 17.38 0.27
C GLU A 115 13.62 16.62 1.40
N PRO A 116 14.38 16.12 2.40
CA PRO A 116 13.77 15.48 3.57
C PRO A 116 12.71 16.37 4.23
N GLY A 117 11.50 15.83 4.42
CA GLY A 117 10.36 16.56 4.97
C GLY A 117 9.27 16.92 3.94
N VAL A 118 9.60 16.92 2.64
CA VAL A 118 8.64 17.25 1.58
C VAL A 118 7.62 16.13 1.40
N ILE A 119 6.34 16.50 1.28
CA ILE A 119 5.27 15.57 0.90
C ILE A 119 5.29 15.42 -0.61
N ALA A 120 5.43 14.18 -1.07
CA ALA A 120 5.41 13.86 -2.49
C ALA A 120 4.53 12.64 -2.75
N VAL A 121 4.17 12.43 -4.01
CA VAL A 121 3.45 11.23 -4.48
C VAL A 121 4.37 10.44 -5.39
N ALA A 122 4.72 9.22 -4.98
CA ALA A 122 5.42 8.30 -5.85
C ALA A 122 4.40 7.65 -6.79
N SER A 123 4.60 7.81 -8.10
CA SER A 123 3.78 7.22 -9.15
C SER A 123 4.53 6.04 -9.76
N VAL A 124 3.98 4.82 -9.68
CA VAL A 124 4.60 3.60 -10.21
C VAL A 124 3.72 3.00 -11.29
N LYS A 125 4.30 2.73 -12.46
CA LYS A 125 3.60 2.12 -13.58
C LYS A 125 3.09 0.72 -13.19
N ALA A 126 1.83 0.42 -13.53
CA ALA A 126 1.21 -0.85 -13.16
C ALA A 126 1.96 -2.09 -13.69
N THR A 127 2.69 -1.94 -14.80
CA THR A 127 3.44 -3.02 -15.45
C THR A 127 4.79 -3.31 -14.80
N GLN A 128 5.20 -2.57 -13.75
CA GLN A 128 6.48 -2.74 -13.05
C GLN A 128 6.25 -3.32 -11.64
N VAL A 129 5.43 -4.37 -11.56
CA VAL A 129 5.12 -5.09 -10.32
C VAL A 129 5.57 -6.54 -10.46
N VAL A 130 6.32 -7.03 -9.49
CA VAL A 130 6.72 -8.44 -9.36
C VAL A 130 5.90 -9.05 -8.22
N VAL A 131 5.35 -10.25 -8.44
CA VAL A 131 4.55 -10.98 -7.45
C VAL A 131 5.27 -12.29 -7.12
N GLU A 132 5.50 -12.52 -5.83
CA GLU A 132 6.12 -13.74 -5.32
C GLU A 132 5.22 -14.36 -4.24
N LEU A 133 5.23 -15.69 -4.13
CA LEU A 133 4.62 -16.39 -3.01
C LEU A 133 5.63 -16.50 -1.85
N PRO A 134 5.17 -16.49 -0.59
CA PRO A 134 6.05 -16.78 0.54
C PRO A 134 6.77 -18.11 0.37
N ARG A 135 8.05 -18.18 0.75
CA ARG A 135 8.76 -19.46 0.85
C ARG A 135 8.00 -20.33 1.86
N GLN A 136 7.57 -21.51 1.43
CA GLN A 136 7.07 -22.53 2.34
C GLN A 136 8.25 -23.00 3.21
N ALA A 137 8.12 -22.82 4.52
CA ALA A 137 9.09 -23.34 5.50
C ALA A 137 8.87 -24.83 5.71
#